data_AF-A0A136KZN2-F1
#
_entry.id   AF-A0A136KZN2-F1
#
_cell.length_a   1.000
_cell.length_b   1.000
_cell.length_c   1.000
_cell.angle_alpha   90.00
_cell.angle_beta   90.00
_cell.angle_gamma   90.00
#
_symmetry.space_group_name_H-M   'P 1'
#
loop_
_entity.id
_entity.type
_entity.pdbx_description
1 polymer ?
#
loop_
_entity_poly.entity_id
_entity_poly.type
_entity_poly.pdbx_seq_one_letter_code
_entity_poly.pdbx_strand_id
1 'polypeptide(L)'
;MNKKILSACLILVLTSLACGFNINIPQPAEPIPDVIDEINIPYPDADEISLKLSFGDGDLKLSSGATDLVEGTATYNYEEFKPKIESEAGKVEIKLLDSDFDTLPPLKNRKK
;
A
#
# COMPACT_ATOMS: atom_id res chain seq x y z
N MET A 1 34.51 -10.17 43.61
CA MET A 1 34.20 -8.92 42.87
C MET A 1 34.05 -7.80 43.88
N ASN A 2 34.80 -6.69 43.75
CA ASN A 2 34.69 -5.62 44.74
C ASN A 2 33.33 -4.91 44.56
N LYS A 3 32.66 -4.58 45.68
CA LYS A 3 31.30 -4.00 45.65
C LYS A 3 31.29 -2.61 44.98
N LYS A 4 32.44 -1.94 44.95
CA LYS A 4 32.65 -0.62 44.35
C LYS A 4 32.68 -0.65 42.82
N ILE A 5 33.35 -1.63 42.20
CA ILE A 5 33.38 -1.83 40.74
C ILE A 5 32.01 -2.32 40.27
N LEU A 6 31.35 -3.22 41.03
CA LEU A 6 29.99 -3.64 40.67
C LEU A 6 29.03 -2.45 40.63
N SER A 7 29.11 -1.57 41.63
CA SER A 7 28.31 -0.33 41.66
C SER A 7 28.63 0.61 40.49
N ALA A 8 29.91 0.80 40.19
CA ALA A 8 30.34 1.65 39.07
C ALA A 8 29.87 1.11 37.71
N CYS A 9 30.00 -0.20 37.46
CA CYS A 9 29.49 -0.81 36.23
C CYS A 9 27.97 -0.71 36.11
N LEU A 10 27.23 -0.86 37.20
CA LEU A 10 25.78 -0.74 37.20
C LEU A 10 25.35 0.68 36.82
N ILE A 11 25.99 1.70 37.39
CA ILE A 11 25.70 3.11 37.07
C ILE A 11 26.00 3.40 35.60
N LEU A 12 27.12 2.87 35.07
CA LEU A 12 27.52 3.07 33.67
C LEU A 12 26.53 2.44 32.66
N VAL A 13 25.96 1.27 33.00
CA VAL A 13 24.95 0.61 32.17
C VAL A 13 23.60 1.34 32.26
N LEU A 14 23.21 1.83 33.44
CA LEU A 14 21.95 2.56 33.61
C LEU A 14 21.96 3.90 32.85
N THR A 15 23.09 4.60 32.81
CA THR A 15 23.19 5.87 32.07
C THR A 15 23.25 5.69 30.56
N SER A 16 23.75 4.54 30.06
CA SER A 16 23.72 4.26 28.61
C SER A 16 22.30 3.98 28.09
N LEU A 17 21.40 3.47 28.93
CA LEU A 17 19.97 3.28 28.63
C LEU A 17 19.17 4.59 28.63
N ALA A 18 19.68 5.64 29.28
CA ALA A 18 19.01 6.94 29.35
C ALA A 18 19.14 7.76 28.05
N CYS A 19 20.11 7.42 27.19
CA CYS A 19 20.11 7.88 25.80
C CYS A 19 19.00 7.14 25.05
N GLY A 20 17.78 7.66 25.16
CA GLY A 20 16.59 7.05 24.57
C GLY A 20 16.77 6.74 23.08
N PHE A 21 16.33 5.56 22.67
CA PHE A 21 16.30 5.18 21.26
C PHE A 21 15.28 6.05 20.53
N ASN A 22 15.75 6.86 19.57
CA ASN A 22 14.87 7.59 18.67
C ASN A 22 14.44 6.63 17.56
N ILE A 23 13.28 5.99 17.75
CA ILE A 23 12.67 5.15 16.73
C ILE A 23 11.83 6.08 15.86
N ASN A 24 12.26 6.29 14.61
CA ASN A 24 11.43 6.91 13.60
C ASN A 24 10.35 5.89 13.20
N ILE A 25 9.18 5.99 13.83
CA ILE A 25 8.02 5.20 13.43
C ILE A 25 7.39 5.92 12.22
N PRO A 26 7.18 5.22 11.09
CA PRO A 26 6.45 5.78 9.95
C PRO A 26 5.09 6.29 10.42
N GLN A 27 4.74 7.52 10.05
CA GLN A 27 3.39 8.00 10.32
C GLN A 27 2.42 7.40 9.30
N PRO A 28 1.21 7.03 9.72
CA PRO A 28 0.20 6.53 8.80
C PRO A 28 -0.14 7.61 7.76
N ALA A 29 -0.35 7.18 6.51
CA ALA A 29 -0.83 8.07 5.46
C ALA A 29 -2.18 8.71 5.86
N GLU A 30 -2.34 10.00 5.54
CA GLU A 30 -3.59 10.73 5.74
C GLU A 30 -4.43 10.69 4.45
N PRO A 31 -5.76 10.54 4.55
CA PRO A 31 -6.61 10.54 3.38
C PRO A 31 -6.65 11.94 2.75
N ILE A 32 -6.66 11.96 1.42
CA ILE A 32 -6.96 13.14 0.59
C ILE A 32 -8.46 13.18 0.27
N PRO A 33 -8.99 14.28 -0.32
CA PRO A 33 -10.33 14.26 -0.91
C PRO A 33 -10.48 13.15 -1.96
N ASP A 34 -11.71 12.68 -2.18
CA ASP A 34 -11.98 11.66 -3.18
C ASP A 34 -11.54 12.12 -4.59
N VAL A 35 -10.72 11.30 -5.23
CA VAL A 35 -10.29 11.44 -6.62
C VAL A 35 -11.03 10.41 -7.46
N ILE A 36 -11.50 10.82 -8.63
CA ILE A 36 -12.15 9.93 -9.61
C ILE A 36 -11.27 9.92 -10.86
N ASP A 37 -10.64 8.78 -11.13
CA ASP A 37 -9.84 8.55 -12.33
C ASP A 37 -10.62 7.68 -13.33
N GLU A 38 -10.67 8.13 -14.58
CA GLU A 38 -11.21 7.33 -15.68
C GLU A 38 -10.21 6.24 -16.08
N ILE A 39 -10.72 5.04 -16.33
CA ILE A 39 -9.96 3.90 -16.84
C ILE A 39 -10.54 3.56 -18.21
N ASN A 40 -9.72 3.71 -19.25
CA ASN A 40 -9.98 3.20 -20.58
C ASN A 40 -8.74 2.42 -21.04
N ILE A 41 -8.92 1.13 -21.31
CA ILE A 41 -7.85 0.25 -21.79
C ILE A 41 -8.33 -0.45 -23.06
N PRO A 42 -7.70 -0.23 -24.22
CA PRO A 42 -8.07 -0.88 -25.46
C PRO A 42 -7.70 -2.37 -25.43
N TYR A 43 -8.27 -3.14 -26.36
CA TYR A 43 -7.84 -4.53 -26.57
C TYR A 43 -6.37 -4.58 -27.02
N PRO A 44 -5.49 -5.33 -26.33
CA PRO A 44 -4.14 -5.57 -26.81
C PRO A 44 -4.16 -6.40 -28.08
N ASP A 45 -3.14 -6.21 -28.94
CA ASP A 45 -2.92 -7.02 -30.13
C ASP A 45 -2.36 -8.40 -29.73
N ALA A 46 -3.27 -9.30 -29.34
CA ALA A 46 -2.98 -10.67 -28.92
C ALA A 46 -4.16 -11.60 -29.22
N ASP A 47 -3.87 -12.84 -29.59
CA ASP A 47 -4.89 -13.87 -29.86
C ASP A 47 -5.65 -14.29 -28.60
N GLU A 48 -5.00 -14.23 -27.44
CA GLU A 48 -5.57 -14.54 -26.14
C GLU A 48 -5.28 -13.39 -25.16
N ILE A 49 -6.32 -13.00 -24.42
CA ILE A 49 -6.26 -11.85 -23.51
C ILE A 49 -6.59 -12.30 -22.09
N SER A 50 -5.70 -11.96 -21.17
CA SER A 50 -5.86 -12.23 -19.74
C SER A 50 -5.93 -10.90 -18.99
N LEU A 51 -7.12 -10.57 -18.47
CA LEU A 51 -7.32 -9.41 -17.61
C LEU A 51 -7.20 -9.83 -16.15
N LYS A 52 -6.20 -9.29 -15.45
CA LYS A 52 -6.04 -9.42 -14.01
C LYS A 52 -6.39 -8.09 -13.36
N LEU A 53 -7.23 -8.15 -12.34
CA LEU A 53 -7.57 -6.99 -11.56
C LEU A 53 -7.18 -7.24 -10.10
N SER A 54 -6.26 -6.42 -9.59
CA SER A 54 -5.61 -6.56 -8.31
C SER A 54 -5.99 -5.39 -7.42
N PHE A 55 -6.83 -5.65 -6.41
CA PHE A 55 -7.35 -4.63 -5.50
C PHE A 55 -7.23 -5.12 -4.07
N GLY A 56 -6.95 -4.21 -3.16
CA GLY A 56 -6.92 -4.47 -1.72
C GLY A 56 -8.31 -4.45 -1.11
N ASP A 57 -8.61 -3.35 -0.41
CA ASP A 57 -9.87 -3.13 0.30
C ASP A 57 -10.78 -2.18 -0.50
N GLY A 58 -12.10 -2.31 -0.37
CA GLY A 58 -13.09 -1.49 -1.07
C GLY A 58 -14.11 -2.28 -1.90
N ASP A 59 -14.84 -1.56 -2.75
CA ASP A 59 -15.92 -2.09 -3.57
C ASP A 59 -15.49 -2.25 -5.04
N LEU A 60 -15.63 -3.46 -5.57
CA LEU A 60 -15.47 -3.74 -6.99
C LEU A 60 -16.82 -4.03 -7.64
N LYS A 61 -17.18 -3.24 -8.66
CA LYS A 61 -18.38 -3.44 -9.47
C LYS A 61 -17.97 -3.74 -10.90
N LEU A 62 -18.41 -4.89 -11.42
CA LEU A 62 -18.11 -5.33 -12.77
C LEU A 62 -19.41 -5.48 -13.57
N SER A 63 -19.37 -5.04 -14.82
CA SER A 63 -20.42 -5.25 -15.81
C SER A 63 -19.79 -5.48 -17.18
N SER A 64 -20.45 -6.27 -18.01
CA SER A 64 -20.10 -6.40 -19.42
C SER A 64 -20.66 -5.22 -20.23
N GLY A 65 -20.19 -5.06 -21.48
CA GLY A 65 -20.73 -4.09 -22.43
C GLY A 65 -19.84 -2.88 -22.71
N ALA A 66 -18.59 -2.88 -22.23
CA ALA A 66 -17.58 -1.92 -22.68
C ALA A 66 -17.28 -2.11 -24.19
N THR A 67 -16.88 -1.02 -24.86
CA THR A 67 -16.39 -1.04 -26.25
C THR A 67 -14.93 -1.45 -26.30
N ASP A 68 -14.14 -0.96 -25.34
CA ASP A 68 -12.75 -1.34 -25.11
C ASP A 68 -12.64 -2.53 -24.12
N LEU A 69 -11.41 -3.03 -23.87
CA LEU A 69 -11.19 -4.16 -22.94
C LEU A 69 -11.66 -3.81 -21.53
N VAL A 70 -11.41 -2.58 -21.08
CA VAL A 70 -11.90 -2.04 -19.80
C VAL A 70 -12.33 -0.60 -20.00
N GLU A 71 -13.55 -0.28 -19.56
CA GLU A 71 -14.06 1.07 -19.40
C GLU A 71 -14.65 1.22 -18.01
N GLY A 72 -14.31 2.29 -17.30
CA GLY A 72 -14.89 2.57 -15.99
C GLY A 72 -14.16 3.68 -15.24
N THR A 73 -14.35 3.69 -13.93
CA THR A 73 -13.76 4.69 -13.04
C THR A 73 -13.21 4.02 -11.79
N ALA A 74 -12.08 4.51 -11.29
CA ALA A 74 -11.61 4.23 -9.94
C ALA A 74 -11.82 5.46 -9.06
N THR A 75 -12.39 5.25 -7.88
CA THR A 75 -12.53 6.29 -6.85
C THR A 75 -11.64 5.94 -5.67
N TYR A 76 -10.79 6.87 -5.26
CA TYR A 76 -9.83 6.65 -4.19
C TYR A 76 -9.53 7.93 -3.40
N ASN A 77 -9.08 7.78 -2.16
CA ASN A 77 -8.78 8.88 -1.25
C ASN A 77 -7.38 8.77 -0.60
N TYR A 78 -6.49 7.98 -1.20
CA TYR A 78 -5.08 7.88 -0.86
C TYR A 78 -4.27 7.86 -2.17
N GLU A 79 -3.19 8.63 -2.25
CA GLU A 79 -2.37 8.71 -3.47
C GLU A 79 -1.82 7.33 -3.89
N GLU A 80 -1.53 6.46 -2.91
CA GLU A 80 -1.04 5.10 -3.08
C GLU A 80 -2.07 4.17 -3.74
N PHE A 81 -3.36 4.55 -3.74
CA PHE A 81 -4.44 3.80 -4.38
C PHE A 81 -4.68 4.19 -5.83
N LYS A 82 -3.90 5.14 -6.37
CA LYS A 82 -3.96 5.48 -7.78
C LYS A 82 -3.76 4.22 -8.64
N PRO A 83 -4.67 3.91 -9.59
CA PRO A 83 -4.54 2.74 -10.43
C PRO A 83 -3.25 2.76 -11.26
N LYS A 84 -2.54 1.64 -11.27
CA LYS A 84 -1.44 1.37 -12.20
C LYS A 84 -1.88 0.33 -13.21
N ILE A 85 -1.57 0.57 -14.47
CA ILE A 85 -1.92 -0.32 -15.58
C ILE A 85 -0.62 -0.89 -16.14
N GLU A 86 -0.49 -2.21 -16.08
CA GLU A 86 0.64 -2.95 -16.65
C GLU A 86 0.10 -3.83 -17.77
N SER A 87 0.72 -3.77 -18.95
CA SER A 87 0.30 -4.56 -20.11
C SER A 87 1.50 -5.18 -20.80
N GLU A 88 1.51 -6.51 -20.90
CA GLU A 88 2.56 -7.27 -21.58
C GLU A 88 1.97 -8.50 -22.27
N ALA A 89 2.19 -8.60 -23.60
CA ALA A 89 1.89 -9.79 -24.40
C ALA A 89 0.49 -10.42 -24.15
N GLY A 90 -0.58 -9.61 -24.25
CA GLY A 90 -1.96 -10.07 -24.03
C GLY A 90 -2.39 -10.17 -22.56
N LYS A 91 -1.48 -9.94 -21.62
CA LYS A 91 -1.82 -9.83 -20.19
C LYS A 91 -1.96 -8.36 -19.83
N VAL A 92 -3.09 -8.01 -19.24
CA VAL A 92 -3.38 -6.68 -18.73
C VAL A 92 -3.64 -6.80 -17.25
N GLU A 93 -2.87 -6.09 -16.43
CA GLU A 93 -3.08 -6.00 -14.98
C GLU A 93 -3.44 -4.56 -14.60
N ILE A 94 -4.59 -4.39 -13.94
CA ILE A 94 -4.94 -3.14 -13.24
C ILE A 94 -4.69 -3.37 -11.75
N LYS A 95 -3.81 -2.57 -11.17
CA LYS A 95 -3.39 -2.68 -9.76
C LYS A 95 -3.76 -1.40 -9.01
N LEU A 96 -4.62 -1.54 -8.01
CA LEU A 96 -4.86 -0.51 -7.00
C LEU A 96 -4.04 -0.93 -5.79
N LEU A 97 -3.00 -0.16 -5.47
CA LEU A 97 -1.97 -0.37 -4.43
C LEU A 97 -0.61 -0.86 -4.95
N ASP A 98 0.44 -0.12 -4.59
CA ASP A 98 1.82 -0.58 -4.77
C ASP A 98 2.23 -1.55 -3.65
N SER A 99 3.14 -2.45 -3.97
CA SER A 99 3.46 -3.64 -3.16
C SER A 99 4.25 -3.33 -1.88
N ASP A 100 4.52 -2.04 -1.60
CA ASP A 100 5.33 -1.62 -0.47
C ASP A 100 4.46 -1.50 0.79
N PHE A 101 4.51 -2.54 1.63
CA PHE A 101 3.66 -2.70 2.81
C PHE A 101 3.80 -1.55 3.82
N ASP A 102 4.92 -0.83 3.80
CA ASP A 102 5.20 0.30 4.70
C ASP A 102 4.42 1.58 4.33
N THR A 103 3.80 1.62 3.14
CA THR A 103 3.00 2.76 2.66
C THR A 103 1.48 2.55 2.79
N LEU A 104 1.06 1.40 3.33
CA LEU A 104 -0.36 1.09 3.40
C LEU A 104 -1.08 2.00 4.41
N PRO A 105 -2.21 2.59 4.03
CA PRO A 105 -3.02 3.31 4.99
C PRO A 105 -3.48 2.36 6.10
N PRO A 106 -3.63 2.87 7.33
CA PRO A 106 -4.00 2.04 8.46
C PRO A 106 -5.37 1.39 8.20
N LEU A 107 -5.41 0.05 8.22
CA LEU A 107 -6.65 -0.71 8.12
C LEU A 107 -7.51 -0.44 9.36
N LYS A 108 -8.37 0.57 9.28
CA LYS A 108 -9.23 0.98 10.39
C LYS A 108 -10.50 0.12 10.38
N ASN A 109 -10.71 -0.62 11.46
CA ASN A 109 -11.95 -1.35 11.81
C ASN A 109 -12.30 -2.61 11.00
N ARG A 110 -11.47 -3.66 11.07
CA ARG A 110 -12.06 -5.02 11.03
C ARG A 110 -12.67 -5.31 12.40
N LYS A 111 -14.00 -5.20 12.51
CA LYS A 111 -14.71 -5.83 13.63
C LYS A 111 -14.44 -7.35 13.51
N LYS A 112 -13.71 -7.89 14.48
CA LYS A 112 -13.58 -9.33 14.68
C LYS A 112 -14.92 -9.92 15.11
#